data_AF-A0A561S9R3-F1
#
_entry.id   AF-A0A561S9R3-F1
#
_cell.length_a   1.000
_cell.length_b   1.000
_cell.length_c   1.000
_cell.angle_alpha   90.00
_cell.angle_beta   90.00
_cell.angle_gamma   90.00
#
_symmetry.space_group_name_H-M   'P 1'
#
loop_
_entity.id
_entity.type
_entity.pdbx_description
1 polymer ?
#
loop_
_entity_poly.entity_id
_entity_poly.type
_entity_poly.pdbx_seq_one_letter_code
_entity_poly.pdbx_strand_id
1 'polypeptide(L)'
;MDIEALRAELHQAVDEIVDRHLGRTAATGEAPDPVSVTEGEQTGEWTYQWPGGGVEKFHRTRWFEAAGDRGRHRVRVAWARRPAWGREDRLRAIVFLQQGKPESKTYYPLTEFVETDDDRFAAIIPRPTRPRAQLRDDEPLPERFRHQVVERTDALFESIADGSSVRLVLEESAEDEMVRHGYWVAALRNRF
;
A
#
# COMPACT_ATOMS: atom_id res chain seq x y z
N MET A 1 17.27 -29.13 -8.53
CA MET A 1 16.11 -28.75 -7.71
C MET A 1 16.27 -27.27 -7.45
N ASP A 2 15.37 -26.47 -7.99
CA ASP A 2 15.47 -25.02 -7.93
C ASP A 2 14.88 -24.52 -6.60
N ILE A 3 15.76 -24.06 -5.72
CA ILE A 3 15.39 -23.57 -4.38
C ILE A 3 14.54 -22.30 -4.48
N GLU A 4 14.70 -21.49 -5.54
CA GLU A 4 13.90 -20.30 -5.75
C GLU A 4 12.48 -20.65 -6.20
N ALA A 5 12.33 -21.62 -7.10
CA ALA A 5 11.03 -22.16 -7.48
C ALA A 5 10.28 -22.74 -6.26
N LEU A 6 10.98 -23.50 -5.40
CA LEU A 6 10.40 -24.05 -4.17
C LEU A 6 9.98 -22.96 -3.18
N ARG A 7 10.76 -21.87 -3.05
CA ARG A 7 10.43 -20.73 -2.18
C ARG A 7 9.20 -19.97 -2.71
N ALA A 8 9.12 -19.76 -4.02
CA ALA A 8 7.97 -19.12 -4.65
C ALA A 8 6.69 -19.95 -4.46
N GLU A 9 6.78 -21.26 -4.65
CA GLU A 9 5.66 -22.20 -4.45
C GLU A 9 5.21 -22.24 -2.97
N LEU A 10 6.15 -22.23 -2.03
CA LEU A 10 5.83 -22.18 -0.59
C LEU A 10 5.16 -20.85 -0.21
N HIS A 11 5.66 -19.72 -0.70
CA HIS A 11 5.05 -18.41 -0.46
C HIS A 11 3.63 -18.35 -1.00
N GLN A 12 3.43 -18.85 -2.23
CA GLN A 12 2.10 -18.93 -2.84
C GLN A 12 1.16 -19.83 -2.02
N ALA A 13 1.62 -21.01 -1.59
CA ALA A 13 0.80 -21.92 -0.79
C ALA A 13 0.42 -21.33 0.58
N VAL A 14 1.36 -20.65 1.25
CA VAL A 14 1.09 -19.94 2.51
C VAL A 14 0.09 -18.81 2.28
N ASP A 15 0.25 -18.03 1.22
CA ASP A 15 -0.65 -16.94 0.88
C ASP A 15 -2.07 -17.44 0.55
N GLU A 16 -2.20 -18.55 -0.18
CA GLU A 16 -3.48 -19.21 -0.46
C GLU A 16 -4.16 -19.72 0.82
N ILE A 17 -3.39 -20.26 1.77
CA ILE A 17 -3.92 -20.73 3.07
C ILE A 17 -4.42 -19.54 3.88
N VAL A 18 -3.66 -18.45 3.93
CA VAL A 18 -4.06 -17.23 4.65
C VAL A 18 -5.29 -16.62 3.98
N ASP A 19 -5.30 -16.48 2.66
CA ASP A 19 -6.45 -15.92 1.92
C ASP A 19 -7.70 -16.79 2.10
N ARG A 20 -7.58 -18.12 2.14
CA ARG A 20 -8.70 -19.04 2.41
C ARG A 20 -9.26 -18.89 3.83
N HIS A 21 -8.41 -18.62 4.82
CA HIS A 21 -8.85 -18.37 6.19
C HIS A 21 -9.45 -16.97 6.36
N LEU A 22 -8.84 -15.95 5.75
CA LEU A 22 -9.34 -14.58 5.79
C LEU A 22 -10.65 -14.43 4.99
N GLY A 23 -10.74 -15.03 3.80
CA GLY A 23 -11.91 -15.02 2.93
C GLY A 23 -13.14 -15.74 3.51
N ARG A 24 -12.96 -16.65 4.48
CA ARG A 24 -14.07 -17.21 5.26
C ARG A 24 -14.63 -16.26 6.33
N THR A 25 -13.88 -15.21 6.67
CA THR A 25 -14.24 -14.23 7.72
C THR A 25 -14.64 -12.87 7.13
N ALA A 26 -14.34 -12.63 5.85
CA ALA A 26 -14.78 -11.45 5.12
C ALA A 26 -16.27 -11.54 4.77
N ALA A 27 -17.11 -11.34 5.79
CA ALA A 27 -18.52 -11.04 5.58
C ALA A 27 -18.65 -9.77 4.72
N THR A 28 -19.52 -9.87 3.74
CA THR A 28 -20.04 -8.88 2.80
C THR A 28 -20.53 -7.60 3.49
N GLY A 29 -19.63 -6.67 3.80
CA GLY A 29 -19.96 -5.39 4.41
C GLY A 29 -19.14 -4.26 3.81
N GLU A 30 -19.33 -3.97 2.53
CA GLU A 30 -18.85 -2.73 1.91
C GLU A 30 -19.73 -1.56 2.39
N ALA A 31 -19.35 -0.98 3.53
CA ALA A 31 -19.84 0.34 3.95
C ALA A 31 -18.86 1.41 3.47
N PRO A 32 -19.33 2.63 3.10
CA PRO A 32 -18.46 3.75 2.77
C PRO A 32 -17.51 4.05 3.93
N ASP A 33 -16.23 4.19 3.60
CA ASP A 33 -15.07 4.27 4.48
C ASP A 33 -15.15 5.51 5.40
N PRO A 34 -15.55 5.41 6.69
CA PRO A 34 -15.46 6.55 7.59
C PRO A 34 -14.10 6.49 8.29
N VAL A 35 -13.01 6.30 7.53
CA VAL A 35 -11.66 6.42 8.09
C VAL A 35 -11.37 7.90 8.26
N SER A 36 -11.42 8.36 9.51
CA SER A 36 -10.97 9.70 9.83
C SER A 36 -9.44 9.72 9.84
N VAL A 37 -8.86 10.63 9.09
CA VAL A 37 -7.41 10.85 9.07
C VAL A 37 -7.14 12.23 9.65
N THR A 38 -6.32 12.28 10.69
CA THR A 38 -5.86 13.54 11.29
C THR A 38 -4.37 13.68 11.06
N GLU A 39 -3.97 14.80 10.48
CA GLU A 39 -2.57 15.13 10.27
C GLU A 39 -1.87 15.39 11.60
N GLY A 40 -0.67 14.82 11.75
CA GLY A 40 0.21 14.99 12.89
C GLY A 40 1.46 15.76 12.50
N GLU A 41 2.53 15.57 13.28
CA GLU A 41 3.77 16.29 13.07
C GLU A 41 4.53 15.81 11.82
N GLN A 42 5.04 16.79 11.05
CA GLN A 42 6.05 16.51 10.03
C GLN A 42 7.38 16.22 10.72
N THR A 43 7.96 15.08 10.39
CA THR A 43 9.28 14.67 10.83
C THR A 43 10.25 14.73 9.65
N GLY A 44 11.51 15.07 9.91
CA GLY A 44 12.49 15.23 8.83
C GLY A 44 12.91 13.90 8.23
N GLU A 45 14.22 13.73 8.09
CA GLU A 45 14.79 12.48 7.61
C GLU A 45 14.50 11.32 8.57
N TRP A 46 14.31 10.14 8.01
CA TRP A 46 14.10 8.92 8.76
C TRP A 46 14.78 7.75 8.07
N THR A 47 15.28 6.80 8.84
CA THR A 47 15.90 5.59 8.30
C THR A 47 15.12 4.37 8.74
N TYR A 48 14.82 3.49 7.79
CA TYR A 48 14.14 2.22 8.04
C TYR A 48 15.03 1.05 7.66
N GLN A 49 14.99 0.00 8.47
CA GLN A 49 15.66 -1.26 8.18
C GLN A 49 14.63 -2.28 7.74
N TRP A 50 14.78 -2.77 6.51
CA TRP A 50 13.89 -3.77 5.94
C TRP A 50 14.12 -5.14 6.61
N PRO A 51 13.07 -5.95 6.83
CA PRO A 51 13.21 -7.28 7.45
C PRO A 51 14.16 -8.23 6.71
N GLY A 52 14.26 -8.10 5.38
CA GLY A 52 15.16 -8.91 4.53
C GLY A 52 16.61 -8.42 4.49
N GLY A 53 16.95 -7.40 5.27
CA GLY A 53 18.18 -6.62 5.10
C GLY A 53 17.98 -5.47 4.11
N GLY A 54 18.89 -4.50 4.16
CA GLY A 54 18.75 -3.23 3.44
C GLY A 54 18.28 -2.11 4.35
N VAL A 55 18.90 -0.95 4.17
CA VAL A 55 18.59 0.27 4.91
C VAL A 55 18.11 1.29 3.90
N GLU A 56 16.93 1.85 4.14
CA GLU A 56 16.38 2.91 3.33
C GLU A 56 16.38 4.23 4.09
N LYS A 57 16.78 5.29 3.39
CA LYS A 57 16.72 6.66 3.88
C LYS A 57 15.53 7.36 3.23
N PHE A 58 14.66 7.89 4.07
CA PHE A 58 13.57 8.76 3.71
C PHE A 58 13.97 10.20 4.01
N HIS A 59 13.76 11.09 3.04
CA HIS A 59 14.16 12.50 3.15
C HIS A 59 13.07 13.38 3.76
N ARG A 60 11.81 12.91 3.75
CA ARG A 60 10.66 13.60 4.34
C ARG A 60 9.72 12.57 4.95
N THR A 61 9.20 12.84 6.14
CA THR A 61 8.21 11.97 6.78
C THR A 61 7.11 12.78 7.46
N ARG A 62 5.93 12.22 7.61
CA ARG A 62 4.83 12.87 8.35
C ARG A 62 3.99 11.84 9.08
N TRP A 63 3.61 12.17 10.30
CA TRP A 63 2.71 11.35 11.09
C TRP A 63 1.25 11.69 10.83
N PHE A 64 0.41 10.67 10.94
CA PHE A 64 -1.03 10.78 10.90
C PHE A 64 -1.63 9.85 11.95
N GLU A 65 -2.84 10.18 12.37
CA GLU A 65 -3.71 9.28 13.11
C GLU A 65 -4.86 8.84 12.19
N ALA A 66 -5.00 7.53 11.99
CA ALA A 66 -6.08 6.95 11.20
C ALA A 66 -7.01 6.17 12.14
N ALA A 67 -8.30 6.51 12.15
CA ALA A 67 -9.29 5.84 12.98
C ALA A 67 -10.44 5.31 12.12
N GLY A 68 -10.74 4.02 12.29
CA GLY A 68 -11.78 3.29 11.57
C GLY A 68 -12.31 2.10 12.36
N ASP A 69 -12.87 1.12 11.68
CA ASP A 69 -13.46 -0.10 12.26
C ASP A 69 -12.46 -0.97 13.04
N ARG A 70 -11.18 -0.96 12.63
CA ARG A 70 -10.08 -1.66 13.30
C ARG A 70 -9.43 -0.83 14.41
N GLY A 71 -10.06 0.27 14.80
CA GLY A 71 -9.58 1.18 15.84
C GLY A 71 -8.69 2.28 15.31
N ARG A 72 -7.96 2.90 16.26
CA ARG A 72 -7.12 4.06 16.03
C ARG A 72 -5.65 3.65 15.95
N HIS A 73 -5.00 4.06 14.87
CA HIS A 73 -3.64 3.64 14.53
C HIS A 73 -2.80 4.85 14.17
N ARG A 74 -1.55 4.84 14.65
CA ARG A 74 -0.57 5.85 14.27
C ARG A 74 0.18 5.37 13.04
N VAL A 75 0.14 6.19 11.99
CA VAL A 75 0.73 5.85 10.69
C VAL A 75 1.68 6.95 10.24
N ARG A 76 2.72 6.58 9.51
CA ARG A 76 3.71 7.50 8.98
C ARG A 76 3.75 7.39 7.47
N VAL A 77 3.62 8.51 6.77
CA VAL A 77 3.97 8.59 5.35
C VAL A 77 5.45 8.95 5.26
N ALA A 78 6.21 8.19 4.49
CA ALA A 78 7.64 8.39 4.33
C ALA A 78 8.04 8.44 2.86
N TRP A 79 8.83 9.47 2.52
CA TRP A 79 9.19 9.81 1.15
C TRP A 79 10.64 9.46 0.85
N ALA A 80 10.84 8.72 -0.23
CA ALA A 80 12.15 8.31 -0.73
C ALA A 80 12.22 8.47 -2.26
N ARG A 81 13.42 8.33 -2.81
CA ARG A 81 13.67 8.29 -4.25
C ARG A 81 14.34 6.97 -4.63
N ARG A 82 13.84 6.32 -5.69
CA ARG A 82 14.37 5.03 -6.17
C ARG A 82 14.19 4.87 -7.68
N PRO A 83 15.02 4.05 -8.33
CA PRO A 83 14.72 3.57 -9.67
C PRO A 83 13.39 2.79 -9.72
N ALA A 84 12.57 3.05 -10.75
CA ALA A 84 11.41 2.23 -11.11
C ALA A 84 10.97 2.52 -12.55
N TRP A 85 10.49 1.48 -13.24
CA TRP A 85 9.83 1.57 -14.55
C TRP A 85 10.53 2.53 -15.51
N GLY A 86 11.81 2.27 -15.78
CA GLY A 86 12.63 3.02 -16.73
C GLY A 86 13.18 4.36 -16.25
N ARG A 87 12.81 4.85 -15.07
CA ARG A 87 13.38 6.08 -14.47
C ARG A 87 14.27 5.73 -13.28
N GLU A 88 15.43 6.37 -13.20
CA GLU A 88 16.43 6.15 -12.12
C GLU A 88 16.05 6.79 -10.79
N ASP A 89 15.14 7.78 -10.80
CA ASP A 89 14.93 8.66 -9.66
C ASP A 89 13.45 9.03 -9.47
N ARG A 90 12.60 8.01 -9.29
CA ARG A 90 11.17 8.23 -9.01
C ARG A 90 10.93 8.52 -7.53
N LEU A 91 10.09 9.49 -7.25
CA LEU A 91 9.55 9.69 -5.91
C LEU A 91 8.65 8.52 -5.49
N ARG A 92 8.72 8.17 -4.20
CA ARG A 92 7.89 7.13 -3.59
C ARG A 92 7.41 7.58 -2.23
N ALA A 93 6.13 7.38 -1.96
CA ALA A 93 5.55 7.53 -0.63
C ALA A 93 5.16 6.16 -0.10
N ILE A 94 5.68 5.79 1.06
CA ILE A 94 5.33 4.53 1.73
C ILE A 94 4.58 4.86 3.02
N VAL A 95 3.41 4.24 3.17
CA VAL A 95 2.60 4.35 4.39
C VAL A 95 3.03 3.24 5.35
N PHE A 96 3.53 3.61 6.51
CA PHE A 96 3.96 2.69 7.57
C PHE A 96 2.98 2.72 8.74
N LEU A 97 2.58 1.54 9.23
CA LEU A 97 1.90 1.37 10.50
C LEU A 97 2.93 1.24 11.63
N GLN A 98 2.77 2.02 12.71
CA GLN A 98 3.50 1.76 13.95
C GLN A 98 2.88 0.57 14.68
N GLN A 99 3.67 -0.46 14.97
CA GLN A 99 3.18 -1.67 15.65
C GLN A 99 3.45 -1.62 17.15
N GLY A 100 2.44 -1.89 17.96
CA GLY A 100 2.56 -1.97 19.42
C GLY A 100 2.30 -0.65 20.12
N LYS A 101 3.02 -0.39 21.22
CA LYS A 101 2.83 0.83 22.02
C LYS A 101 3.34 2.08 21.29
N PRO A 102 2.90 3.30 21.65
CA PRO A 102 3.33 4.54 21.01
C PRO A 102 4.85 4.78 20.98
N GLU A 103 5.61 4.15 21.87
CA GLU A 103 7.08 4.23 21.93
C GLU A 103 7.78 3.19 21.04
N SER A 104 7.01 2.30 20.39
CA SER A 104 7.53 1.24 19.57
C SER A 104 8.31 1.79 18.37
N LYS A 105 9.44 1.14 18.09
CA LYS A 105 10.27 1.39 16.90
C LYS A 105 10.01 0.38 15.80
N THR A 106 8.98 -0.45 15.94
CA THR A 106 8.59 -1.44 14.94
C THR A 106 7.57 -0.83 14.01
N TYR A 107 7.87 -0.88 12.71
CA TYR A 107 7.02 -0.32 11.65
C TYR A 107 6.79 -1.36 10.58
N TYR A 108 5.55 -1.41 10.08
CA TYR A 108 5.14 -2.31 9.01
C TYR A 108 4.65 -1.49 7.80
N PRO A 109 5.22 -1.69 6.60
CA PRO A 109 4.78 -0.99 5.40
C PRO A 109 3.43 -1.54 4.93
N LEU A 110 2.44 -0.66 4.77
CA LEU A 110 1.08 -1.00 4.35
C LEU A 110 0.93 -0.96 2.84
N THR A 111 1.32 0.16 2.24
CA THR A 111 1.21 0.42 0.82
C THR A 111 2.33 1.36 0.37
N GLU A 112 2.69 1.24 -0.90
CA GLU A 112 3.65 2.10 -1.58
C GLU A 112 2.94 2.79 -2.74
N PHE A 113 3.15 4.09 -2.83
CA PHE A 113 2.79 4.94 -3.96
C PHE A 113 4.06 5.31 -4.69
N VAL A 114 4.02 5.22 -6.02
CA VAL A 114 5.17 5.53 -6.85
C VAL A 114 4.78 6.60 -7.87
N GLU A 115 5.67 7.55 -8.07
CA GLU A 115 5.54 8.64 -9.05
C GLU A 115 5.34 8.10 -10.47
N THR A 116 4.28 8.55 -11.14
CA THR A 116 3.93 8.24 -12.53
C THR A 116 4.70 9.14 -13.49
N ASP A 117 4.57 8.93 -14.80
CA ASP A 117 5.22 9.80 -15.78
C ASP A 117 4.63 11.22 -15.84
N ASP A 118 3.39 11.40 -15.37
CA ASP A 118 2.74 12.71 -15.22
C ASP A 118 2.87 13.33 -13.81
N ASP A 119 3.90 12.95 -13.04
CA ASP A 119 4.19 13.47 -11.68
C ASP A 119 3.07 13.27 -10.62
N ARG A 120 2.07 12.41 -10.91
CA ARG A 120 1.10 11.88 -9.95
C ARG A 120 1.64 10.64 -9.25
N PHE A 121 0.88 10.06 -8.32
CA PHE A 121 1.30 8.94 -7.49
C PHE A 121 0.33 7.77 -7.58
N ALA A 122 0.86 6.60 -7.98
CA ALA A 122 0.06 5.41 -8.21
C ALA A 122 0.34 4.31 -7.18
N ALA A 123 -0.72 3.69 -6.65
CA ALA A 123 -0.64 2.51 -5.78
C ALA A 123 -1.48 1.35 -6.31
N ILE A 124 -1.07 0.13 -5.97
CA ILE A 124 -1.85 -1.09 -6.25
C ILE A 124 -3.20 -1.01 -5.54
N ILE A 125 -4.27 -1.36 -6.27
CA ILE A 125 -5.54 -1.73 -5.66
C ILE A 125 -5.56 -3.25 -5.46
N PRO A 126 -5.46 -3.78 -4.23
CA PRO A 126 -5.64 -5.21 -3.98
C PRO A 126 -7.07 -5.67 -4.27
N ARG A 127 -7.23 -6.94 -4.65
CA ARG A 127 -8.55 -7.57 -4.75
C ARG A 127 -9.11 -7.81 -3.35
N PRO A 128 -10.34 -7.37 -3.02
CA PRO A 128 -10.92 -7.63 -1.70
C PRO A 128 -11.02 -9.12 -1.34
N THR A 129 -11.30 -9.97 -2.33
CA THR A 129 -11.41 -11.44 -2.15
C THR A 129 -10.08 -12.17 -2.12
N ARG A 130 -9.00 -11.53 -2.61
CA ARG A 130 -7.61 -12.01 -2.59
C ARG A 130 -6.67 -10.83 -2.31
N PRO A 131 -6.58 -10.35 -1.06
CA PRO A 131 -5.91 -9.07 -0.70
C PRO A 131 -4.43 -8.91 -1.09
N ARG A 132 -3.80 -10.01 -1.55
CA ARG A 132 -2.42 -10.03 -2.06
C ARG A 132 -2.34 -9.96 -3.59
N ALA A 133 -3.43 -10.28 -4.29
CA ALA A 133 -3.53 -10.13 -5.72
C ALA A 133 -3.87 -8.68 -6.10
N GLN A 134 -3.35 -8.23 -7.25
CA GLN A 134 -3.68 -6.92 -7.82
C GLN A 134 -5.00 -7.01 -8.57
N LEU A 135 -5.85 -5.99 -8.42
CA LEU A 135 -7.08 -5.84 -9.18
C LEU A 135 -6.75 -5.64 -10.66
N ARG A 136 -7.39 -6.42 -11.53
CA ARG A 136 -7.29 -6.29 -12.99
C ARG A 136 -8.29 -5.27 -13.52
N ASP A 137 -8.06 -4.79 -14.73
CA ASP A 137 -8.90 -3.85 -15.45
C ASP A 137 -10.26 -4.43 -15.89
N ASP A 138 -10.36 -5.75 -16.02
CA ASP A 138 -11.60 -6.47 -16.29
C ASP A 138 -12.43 -6.81 -15.03
N GLU A 139 -11.92 -6.49 -13.84
CA GLU A 139 -12.60 -6.73 -12.56
C GLU A 139 -13.35 -5.49 -12.07
N PRO A 140 -14.50 -5.66 -11.37
CA PRO A 140 -15.26 -4.53 -10.85
C PRO A 140 -14.44 -3.75 -9.81
N LEU A 141 -14.44 -2.41 -9.93
CA LEU A 141 -13.83 -1.53 -8.95
C LEU A 141 -14.58 -1.64 -7.60
N PRO A 142 -13.86 -1.80 -6.48
CA PRO A 142 -14.46 -1.69 -5.15
C PRO A 142 -15.16 -0.35 -4.95
N GLU A 143 -16.27 -0.34 -4.22
CA GLU A 143 -17.19 0.79 -4.13
C GLU A 143 -16.49 2.09 -3.66
N ARG A 144 -15.51 1.97 -2.77
CA ARG A 144 -14.70 3.09 -2.26
C ARG A 144 -13.98 3.90 -3.35
N PHE A 145 -13.74 3.31 -4.52
CA PHE A 145 -13.03 3.94 -5.63
C PHE A 145 -13.95 4.57 -6.66
N ARG A 146 -15.29 4.53 -6.47
CA ARG A 146 -16.27 5.08 -7.41
C ARG A 146 -16.02 6.55 -7.76
N HIS A 147 -15.43 7.32 -6.85
CA HIS A 147 -15.13 8.74 -7.02
C HIS A 147 -13.63 9.04 -7.09
N GLN A 148 -12.79 8.02 -7.21
CA GLN A 148 -11.33 8.15 -7.26
C GLN A 148 -10.82 8.00 -8.69
N VAL A 149 -9.66 8.60 -8.98
CA VAL A 149 -8.98 8.39 -10.25
C VAL A 149 -8.29 7.04 -10.21
N VAL A 150 -8.69 6.15 -11.12
CA VAL A 150 -8.12 4.82 -11.26
C VAL A 150 -7.71 4.62 -12.71
N GLU A 151 -6.46 4.21 -12.92
CA GLU A 151 -5.89 4.06 -14.25
C GLU A 151 -5.16 2.72 -14.39
N ARG A 152 -5.05 2.24 -15.63
CA ARG A 152 -4.29 1.03 -15.94
C ARG A 152 -2.80 1.31 -15.80
N THR A 153 -2.06 0.30 -15.38
CA THR A 153 -0.64 0.44 -15.12
C THR A 153 0.11 0.91 -16.37
N ASP A 154 -0.21 0.39 -17.57
CA ASP A 154 0.40 0.76 -18.87
C ASP A 154 0.07 2.18 -19.37
N ALA A 155 -0.97 2.81 -18.84
CA ALA A 155 -1.24 4.21 -19.09
C ALA A 155 -0.36 5.15 -18.23
N LEU A 156 0.20 4.65 -17.12
CA LEU A 156 0.89 5.45 -16.11
C LEU A 156 2.42 5.42 -16.23
N PHE A 157 2.97 4.40 -16.89
CA PHE A 157 4.41 4.20 -17.01
C PHE A 157 4.80 3.73 -18.41
N GLU A 158 5.81 4.34 -19.00
CA GLU A 158 6.28 3.97 -20.35
C GLU A 158 6.95 2.58 -20.42
N SER A 159 7.49 2.07 -19.30
CA SER A 159 8.33 0.86 -19.29
C SER A 159 7.80 -0.22 -18.34
N ILE A 160 6.80 -0.97 -18.82
CA ILE A 160 6.14 -2.04 -18.06
C ILE A 160 5.88 -3.27 -18.92
N ALA A 161 6.12 -4.44 -18.32
CA ALA A 161 5.91 -5.73 -18.96
C ALA A 161 4.47 -6.25 -18.84
N ASP A 162 3.69 -5.79 -17.86
CA ASP A 162 2.30 -6.19 -17.59
C ASP A 162 1.45 -4.95 -17.23
N GLY A 163 0.45 -4.68 -18.06
CA GLY A 163 -0.43 -3.50 -17.99
C GLY A 163 -1.89 -3.83 -17.64
N SER A 164 -2.18 -5.06 -17.18
CA SER A 164 -3.55 -5.48 -16.90
C SER A 164 -4.08 -5.03 -15.54
N SER A 165 -3.20 -4.58 -14.62
CA SER A 165 -3.65 -4.13 -13.29
C SER A 165 -4.01 -2.65 -13.24
N VAL A 166 -5.02 -2.34 -12.42
CA VAL A 166 -5.47 -0.97 -12.16
C VAL A 166 -4.85 -0.40 -10.88
N ARG A 167 -4.59 0.91 -10.89
CA ARG A 167 -3.92 1.65 -9.83
C ARG A 167 -4.78 2.82 -9.37
N LEU A 168 -4.80 3.04 -8.06
CA LEU A 168 -5.29 4.28 -7.48
C LEU A 168 -4.27 5.37 -7.82
N VAL A 169 -4.73 6.50 -8.38
CA VAL A 169 -3.87 7.64 -8.74
C VAL A 169 -4.23 8.84 -7.86
N LEU A 170 -3.23 9.44 -7.24
CA LEU A 170 -3.35 10.57 -6.33
C LEU A 170 -2.33 11.66 -6.66
N GLU A 171 -2.60 12.89 -6.22
CA GLU A 171 -1.61 13.96 -6.21
C GLU A 171 -0.59 13.78 -5.07
N GLU A 172 0.60 14.37 -5.18
CA GLU A 172 1.63 14.32 -4.12
C GLU A 172 1.09 14.81 -2.76
N SER A 173 0.24 15.83 -2.79
CA SER A 173 -0.33 16.50 -1.61
C SER A 173 -1.44 15.70 -0.92
N ALA A 174 -1.96 14.64 -1.54
CA ALA A 174 -3.08 13.84 -1.03
C ALA A 174 -2.62 12.76 -0.03
N GLU A 175 -1.75 13.13 0.92
CA GLU A 175 -1.18 12.19 1.91
C GLU A 175 -2.27 11.58 2.81
N ASP A 176 -3.37 12.29 3.06
CA ASP A 176 -4.49 11.76 3.83
C ASP A 176 -5.21 10.63 3.08
N GLU A 177 -5.42 10.76 1.77
CA GLU A 177 -5.93 9.70 0.90
C GLU A 177 -4.94 8.52 0.81
N MET A 178 -3.63 8.79 0.76
CA MET A 178 -2.62 7.73 0.84
C MET A 178 -2.75 6.92 2.14
N VAL A 179 -2.98 7.60 3.26
CA VAL A 179 -3.24 6.98 4.56
C VAL A 179 -4.54 6.18 4.56
N ARG A 180 -5.65 6.72 4.03
CA ARG A 180 -6.93 5.99 3.93
C ARG A 180 -6.77 4.70 3.12
N HIS A 181 -6.06 4.76 1.99
CA HIS A 181 -5.75 3.57 1.20
C HIS A 181 -4.90 2.57 1.98
N GLY A 182 -3.83 3.04 2.64
CA GLY A 182 -2.98 2.19 3.48
C GLY A 182 -3.76 1.47 4.60
N TYR A 183 -4.65 2.19 5.28
CA TYR A 183 -5.53 1.64 6.31
C TYR A 183 -6.41 0.52 5.75
N TRP A 184 -7.04 0.76 4.60
CA TRP A 184 -7.89 -0.25 3.96
C TRP A 184 -7.12 -1.46 3.48
N VAL A 185 -5.93 -1.27 2.90
CA VAL A 185 -5.02 -2.39 2.56
C VAL A 185 -4.68 -3.20 3.81
N ALA A 186 -4.42 -2.54 4.95
CA ALA A 186 -4.16 -3.22 6.23
C ALA A 186 -5.38 -4.00 6.73
N ALA A 187 -6.59 -3.44 6.61
CA ALA A 187 -7.83 -4.08 6.99
C ALA A 187 -8.11 -5.34 6.17
N LEU A 188 -7.97 -5.26 4.84
CA LEU A 188 -8.12 -6.41 3.94
C LEU A 188 -7.14 -7.53 4.28
N ARG A 189 -5.90 -7.19 4.65
CA ARG A 189 -4.84 -8.16 4.96
C ARG A 189 -4.80 -8.59 6.43
N ASN A 190 -5.68 -8.03 7.28
CA ASN A 190 -5.71 -8.22 8.72
C ASN A 190 -4.35 -7.96 9.40
N ARG A 191 -3.78 -6.75 9.20
CA ARG A 191 -2.40 -6.37 9.58
C ARG A 191 -2.28 -5.29 10.68
N PHE A 192 -3.32 -5.08 11.47
CA PHE A 192 -3.29 -4.18 12.63
C PHE A 192 -2.68 -4.82 13.87
#